data_AF-A0AAN6N3Y3-F1
#
_entry.id   AF-A0AAN6N3Y3-F1
#
_cell.length_a   1.000
_cell.length_b   1.000
_cell.length_c   1.000
_cell.angle_alpha   90.00
_cell.angle_beta   90.00
_cell.angle_gamma   90.00
#
_symmetry.space_group_name_H-M   'P 1'
#
loop_
_entity.id
_entity.type
_entity.pdbx_description
1 polymer ?
#
loop_
_entity_poly.entity_id
_entity_poly.type
_entity_poly.pdbx_seq_one_letter_code
_entity_poly.pdbx_strand_id
1 'polypeptide(L)'
;MAAITIGGAKYVDRVAEVISLSFATLPLTTYTFRQPDSTWPANDVPFDVVWPVYRENIGRKAAAGAELAEAGDFAAVAIWFPPGVAVPESPDVAPRMLEYREVFSRMKKDHLRGASWWRVERGLLYMA
;
A
#
# COMPACT_ATOMS: atom_id res chain seq x y z
N MET A 1 -12.42 -22.23 -7.27
CA MET A 1 -11.94 -21.07 -6.48
C MET A 1 -10.43 -21.08 -6.49
N ALA A 2 -9.78 -19.94 -6.72
CA ALA A 2 -8.34 -19.85 -6.54
C ALA A 2 -8.00 -20.03 -5.05
N ALA A 3 -7.02 -20.87 -4.72
CA ALA A 3 -6.55 -21.01 -3.36
C ALA A 3 -5.83 -19.71 -2.94
N ILE A 4 -6.10 -19.24 -1.72
CA ILE A 4 -5.35 -18.14 -1.11
C ILE A 4 -4.20 -18.78 -0.34
N THR A 5 -2.99 -18.29 -0.55
CA THR A 5 -1.83 -18.70 0.25
C THR A 5 -1.22 -17.49 0.95
N ILE A 6 -0.73 -17.70 2.17
CA ILE A 6 -0.04 -16.66 2.95
C ILE A 6 1.45 -16.98 2.94
N GLY A 7 2.25 -16.00 2.56
CA GLY A 7 3.69 -16.03 2.61
C GLY A 7 4.25 -14.88 3.45
N GLY A 8 5.33 -15.16 4.17
CA GLY A 8 6.15 -14.12 4.80
C GLY A 8 7.13 -13.53 3.79
N ALA A 9 8.39 -13.38 4.21
CA ALA A 9 9.47 -12.77 3.42
C ALA A 9 9.63 -13.31 1.99
N LYS A 10 9.34 -14.59 1.75
CA LYS A 10 9.43 -15.22 0.41
C LYS A 10 8.51 -14.60 -0.65
N TYR A 11 7.45 -13.89 -0.24
CA TYR A 11 6.49 -13.28 -1.18
C TYR A 11 6.80 -11.81 -1.47
N VAL A 12 7.78 -11.19 -0.79
CA VAL A 12 8.06 -9.75 -0.89
C VAL A 12 8.27 -9.30 -2.33
N ASP A 13 9.13 -10.00 -3.09
CA ASP A 13 9.48 -9.57 -4.46
C ASP A 13 8.27 -9.63 -5.40
N ARG A 14 7.49 -10.72 -5.38
CA ARG A 14 6.32 -10.90 -6.25
C ARG A 14 5.16 -10.00 -5.84
N VAL A 15 4.93 -9.82 -4.54
CA VAL A 15 3.90 -8.88 -4.05
C VAL A 15 4.26 -7.45 -4.41
N ALA A 16 5.53 -7.07 -4.29
CA ALA A 16 6.01 -5.76 -4.71
C ALA A 16 5.85 -5.54 -6.21
N GLU A 17 6.15 -6.54 -7.03
CA GLU A 17 5.94 -6.49 -8.49
C GLU A 17 4.47 -6.25 -8.84
N VAL A 18 3.55 -7.06 -8.31
CA VAL A 18 2.11 -6.92 -8.57
C VAL A 18 1.59 -5.56 -8.14
N ILE A 19 1.96 -5.10 -6.95
CA ILE A 19 1.55 -3.78 -6.45
C ILE A 19 2.14 -2.67 -7.32
N SER A 20 3.41 -2.75 -7.68
CA SER A 20 4.04 -1.72 -8.51
C SER A 20 3.32 -1.58 -9.85
N LEU A 21 3.04 -2.69 -10.52
CA LEU A 21 2.32 -2.70 -11.79
C LEU A 21 0.86 -2.23 -11.65
N SER A 22 0.19 -2.61 -10.55
CA SER A 22 -1.21 -2.24 -10.32
C SER A 22 -1.40 -0.75 -10.00
N PHE A 23 -0.39 -0.14 -9.36
CA PHE A 23 -0.49 1.23 -8.83
C PHE A 23 0.34 2.26 -9.63
N ALA A 24 1.18 1.84 -10.60
CA ALA A 24 2.04 2.73 -11.39
C ALA A 24 1.28 3.86 -12.11
N THR A 25 0.02 3.64 -12.49
CA THR A 25 -0.78 4.58 -13.27
C THR A 25 -1.68 5.47 -12.40
N LEU A 26 -1.67 5.30 -11.08
CA LEU A 26 -2.52 6.10 -10.21
C LEU A 26 -1.99 7.54 -10.04
N PRO A 27 -2.90 8.54 -9.94
CA PRO A 27 -2.51 9.91 -9.65
C PRO A 27 -1.70 10.06 -8.35
N LEU A 28 -2.03 9.26 -7.32
CA LEU A 28 -1.30 9.29 -6.04
C LEU A 28 0.15 8.82 -6.19
N THR A 29 0.38 7.78 -6.98
CA THR A 29 1.73 7.27 -7.27
C THR A 29 2.52 8.32 -8.02
N THR A 30 1.93 8.92 -9.06
CA THR A 30 2.57 10.04 -9.77
C THR A 30 2.89 11.19 -8.83
N TYR A 31 1.94 11.64 -8.00
CA TYR A 31 2.16 12.73 -7.05
C TYR A 31 3.34 12.45 -6.10
N THR A 32 3.48 11.20 -5.69
CA THR A 32 4.52 10.76 -4.75
C THR A 32 5.90 10.68 -5.40
N PHE A 33 5.99 10.08 -6.60
CA PHE A 33 7.27 9.72 -7.22
C PHE A 33 7.78 10.75 -8.25
N ARG A 34 6.91 11.62 -8.79
CA ARG A 34 7.30 12.60 -9.81
C ARG A 34 8.19 13.70 -9.24
N GLN A 35 9.38 13.82 -9.82
CA GLN A 35 10.33 14.89 -9.58
C GLN A 35 10.28 15.94 -10.70
N PRO A 36 10.78 17.18 -10.48
CA PRO A 36 10.78 18.22 -11.51
C PRO A 36 11.50 17.83 -12.81
N ASP A 37 12.47 16.93 -12.73
CA ASP A 37 13.28 16.41 -13.83
C ASP A 37 12.74 15.11 -14.44
N SER A 38 11.59 14.61 -13.96
CA SER A 38 10.98 13.39 -14.49
C SER A 38 10.53 13.56 -15.94
N THR A 39 11.07 12.72 -16.83
CA THR A 39 10.78 12.74 -18.28
C THR A 39 9.62 11.84 -18.69
N TRP A 40 9.15 10.97 -17.79
CA TRP A 40 8.08 10.01 -18.05
C TRP A 40 6.67 10.65 -17.95
N PRO A 41 5.63 10.04 -18.59
CA PRO A 41 4.28 10.60 -18.64
C PRO A 41 3.64 10.82 -17.26
N ALA A 42 2.75 11.81 -17.12
CA ALA A 42 2.11 12.14 -15.83
C ALA A 42 1.18 11.08 -15.25
N ASN A 43 0.94 9.98 -15.95
CA ASN A 43 0.04 8.91 -15.57
C ASN A 43 0.68 7.52 -15.72
N ASP A 44 2.00 7.45 -15.82
CA ASP A 44 2.72 6.21 -16.03
C ASP A 44 4.11 6.30 -15.38
N VAL A 45 4.18 5.96 -14.09
CA VAL A 45 5.45 5.96 -13.37
C VAL A 45 6.25 4.70 -13.74
N PRO A 46 7.50 4.80 -14.20
CA PRO A 46 8.31 3.66 -14.58
C PRO A 46 8.45 2.62 -13.47
N PHE A 47 8.40 1.34 -13.83
CA PHE A 47 8.48 0.23 -12.89
C PHE A 47 9.77 0.25 -12.04
N ASP A 48 10.90 0.58 -12.67
CA ASP A 48 12.22 0.71 -12.02
C ASP A 48 12.29 1.86 -11.01
N VAL A 49 11.36 2.82 -11.07
CA VAL A 49 11.22 3.89 -10.08
C VAL A 49 10.37 3.44 -8.90
N VAL A 50 9.21 2.80 -9.15
CA VAL A 50 8.25 2.47 -8.08
C VAL A 50 8.58 1.17 -7.35
N TRP A 51 9.09 0.16 -8.06
CA TRP A 51 9.28 -1.19 -7.53
C TRP A 51 10.27 -1.26 -6.37
N PRO A 52 11.46 -0.61 -6.42
CA PRO A 52 12.39 -0.66 -5.29
C PRO A 52 11.76 -0.14 -4.00
N VAL A 53 10.95 0.92 -4.09
CA VAL A 53 10.30 1.55 -2.93
C VAL A 53 9.19 0.66 -2.37
N TYR A 54 8.35 0.07 -3.23
CA TYR A 54 7.35 -0.89 -2.77
C TYR A 54 8.01 -2.12 -2.16
N ARG A 55 9.02 -2.70 -2.82
CA ARG A 55 9.76 -3.86 -2.32
C ARG A 55 10.31 -3.63 -0.93
N GLU A 56 10.98 -2.49 -0.73
CA GLU A 56 11.54 -2.14 0.57
C GLU A 56 10.43 -1.97 1.63
N ASN A 57 9.36 -1.24 1.31
CA ASN A 57 8.24 -1.02 2.23
C ASN A 57 7.55 -2.32 2.63
N ILE A 58 7.30 -3.20 1.66
CA ILE A 58 6.66 -4.50 1.86
C ILE A 58 7.56 -5.42 2.67
N GLY A 59 8.87 -5.43 2.39
CA GLY A 59 9.86 -6.16 3.20
C GLY A 59 9.85 -5.71 4.65
N ARG A 60 9.82 -4.39 4.91
CA ARG A 60 9.71 -3.83 6.25
C ARG A 60 8.41 -4.24 6.95
N LYS A 61 7.27 -4.19 6.24
CA LYS A 61 5.97 -4.61 6.77
C LYS A 61 5.97 -6.10 7.12
N ALA A 62 6.49 -6.96 6.24
CA ALA A 62 6.60 -8.40 6.48
C ALA A 62 7.50 -8.70 7.70
N ALA A 63 8.63 -8.01 7.84
CA ALA A 63 9.50 -8.13 9.01
C ALA A 63 8.82 -7.67 10.32
N ALA A 64 7.87 -6.74 10.23
CA ALA A 64 7.07 -6.28 11.36
C ALA A 64 5.83 -7.15 11.65
N GLY A 65 5.68 -8.30 10.99
CA GLY A 65 4.57 -9.23 11.23
C GLY A 65 3.35 -9.01 10.34
N ALA A 66 3.46 -8.25 9.25
CA ALA A 66 2.44 -8.26 8.21
C ALA A 66 2.41 -9.60 7.49
N GLU A 67 1.22 -10.06 7.16
CA GLU A 67 1.00 -11.21 6.31
C GLU A 67 0.86 -10.77 4.85
N LEU A 68 1.58 -11.46 3.95
CA LEU A 68 1.47 -11.25 2.51
C LEU A 68 0.67 -12.41 1.91
N ALA A 69 -0.54 -12.13 1.41
CA ALA A 69 -1.38 -13.13 0.79
C ALA A 69 -1.33 -13.02 -0.74
N GLU A 70 -1.37 -14.15 -1.43
CA GLU A 70 -1.58 -14.21 -2.87
C GLU A 70 -2.77 -15.12 -3.21
N ALA A 71 -3.37 -14.87 -4.37
CA ALA A 71 -4.35 -15.74 -4.97
C ALA A 71 -4.12 -15.90 -6.48
N GLY A 72 -4.28 -17.14 -6.95
CA GLY A 72 -4.27 -17.45 -8.38
C GLY A 72 -2.94 -17.19 -9.04
N ASP A 73 -1.84 -17.63 -8.42
CA ASP A 73 -0.47 -17.43 -8.90
C ASP A 73 -0.13 -15.94 -9.02
N PHE A 74 -0.36 -15.20 -7.92
CA PHE A 74 -0.14 -13.75 -7.85
C PHE A 74 -1.01 -12.90 -8.80
N ALA A 75 -2.13 -13.43 -9.32
CA ALA A 75 -3.13 -12.62 -10.01
C ALA A 75 -3.76 -11.54 -9.11
N ALA A 76 -3.77 -11.79 -7.79
CA ALA A 76 -4.10 -10.80 -6.77
C ALA A 76 -3.20 -10.97 -5.54
N VAL A 77 -2.93 -9.86 -4.85
CA VAL A 77 -2.13 -9.86 -3.61
C VAL A 77 -2.77 -8.96 -2.56
N ALA A 78 -2.55 -9.29 -1.30
CA ALA A 78 -2.95 -8.46 -0.17
C ALA A 78 -1.84 -8.40 0.88
N ILE A 79 -1.76 -7.25 1.56
CA ILE A 79 -0.85 -7.03 2.68
C ILE A 79 -1.73 -6.60 3.85
N TRP A 80 -1.64 -7.30 4.96
CA TRP A 80 -2.44 -6.96 6.13
C TRP A 80 -1.69 -7.27 7.42
N PHE A 81 -2.06 -6.57 8.49
CA PHE A 81 -1.52 -6.79 9.83
C PHE A 81 -2.55 -7.56 10.66
N PRO A 82 -2.20 -8.73 11.22
CA PRO A 82 -3.11 -9.45 12.09
C PRO A 82 -3.39 -8.69 13.38
N PRO A 83 -4.54 -8.96 14.05
CA PRO A 83 -4.88 -8.30 15.28
C PRO A 83 -3.77 -8.44 16.33
N GLY A 84 -3.42 -7.34 16.99
CA GLY A 84 -2.36 -7.30 17.99
C GLY A 84 -0.96 -7.05 17.43
N VAL A 85 -0.78 -6.99 16.11
CA VAL A 85 0.49 -6.57 15.51
C VAL A 85 0.48 -5.06 15.27
N ALA A 86 1.47 -4.37 15.82
CA ALA A 86 1.63 -2.93 15.62
C ALA A 86 2.08 -2.64 14.18
N VAL A 87 1.43 -1.67 13.54
CA VAL A 87 1.86 -1.19 12.22
C VAL A 87 3.11 -0.34 12.42
N PRO A 88 4.26 -0.70 11.80
CA PRO A 88 5.48 0.07 11.96
C PRO A 88 5.31 1.46 11.32
N GLU A 89 5.77 2.49 12.01
CA GLU A 89 5.93 3.81 11.41
C GLU A 89 6.98 3.73 10.29
N SER A 90 6.70 4.39 9.16
CA SER A 90 7.70 4.49 8.09
C SER A 90 8.67 5.61 8.48
N PRO A 91 9.99 5.33 8.64
CA PRO A 91 10.94 6.35 9.06
C PRO A 91 11.14 7.43 7.97
N ASP A 92 11.04 7.06 6.70
CA ASP A 92 11.33 7.93 5.56
C ASP A 92 10.07 8.24 4.74
N VAL A 93 9.11 8.94 5.35
CA VAL A 93 7.91 9.38 4.62
C VAL A 93 8.26 10.64 3.84
N ALA A 94 8.15 10.56 2.50
CA ALA A 94 8.31 11.73 1.65
C ALA A 94 7.40 12.89 2.11
N PRO A 95 7.85 14.16 2.10
CA PRO A 95 7.03 15.29 2.58
C PRO A 95 5.63 15.36 1.95
N ARG A 96 5.52 15.07 0.65
CA ARG A 96 4.22 14.97 -0.06
C ARG A 96 3.28 13.91 0.51
N MET A 97 3.84 12.81 1.01
CA MET A 97 3.07 11.73 1.63
C MET A 97 2.63 12.10 3.05
N LEU A 98 3.40 12.92 3.78
CA LEU A 98 2.97 13.50 5.06
C LEU A 98 1.78 14.44 4.86
N GLU A 99 1.88 15.36 3.89
CA GLU A 99 0.79 16.26 3.52
C GLU A 99 -0.46 15.48 3.11
N TYR A 100 -0.32 14.48 2.23
CA TYR A 100 -1.43 13.62 1.85
C TYR A 100 -2.09 12.95 3.06
N ARG A 101 -1.30 12.39 3.99
CA ARG A 101 -1.82 11.74 5.20
C ARG A 101 -2.57 12.71 6.09
N GLU A 102 -2.09 13.93 6.25
CA GLU A 102 -2.78 14.95 7.04
C GLU A 102 -4.11 15.34 6.41
N VAL A 103 -4.11 15.65 5.11
CA VAL A 103 -5.33 15.98 4.35
C VAL A 103 -6.33 14.82 4.41
N PHE A 104 -5.87 13.61 4.14
CA PHE A 104 -6.70 12.41 4.19
C PHE A 104 -7.25 12.15 5.59
N SER A 105 -6.44 12.31 6.65
CA SER A 105 -6.89 12.10 8.03
C SER A 105 -7.95 13.13 8.44
N ARG A 106 -7.76 14.39 8.03
CA ARG A 106 -8.76 15.46 8.22
C ARG A 106 -10.06 15.13 7.50
N MET A 107 -9.99 14.81 6.21
CA MET A 107 -11.17 14.43 5.40
C MET A 107 -11.87 13.19 5.96
N LYS A 108 -11.11 12.18 6.40
CA LYS A 108 -11.65 10.98 7.04
C LYS A 108 -12.40 11.32 8.32
N LYS A 109 -11.85 12.19 9.18
CA LYS A 109 -12.50 12.64 10.42
C LYS A 109 -13.81 13.36 10.13
N ASP A 110 -13.80 14.27 9.14
CA ASP A 110 -15.00 15.04 8.75
C ASP A 110 -16.08 14.12 8.15
N HIS A 111 -15.67 13.17 7.30
CA HIS A 111 -16.58 12.23 6.64
C HIS A 111 -17.19 11.21 7.61
N LEU A 112 -16.36 10.63 8.50
CA LEU A 112 -16.82 9.65 9.47
C LEU A 112 -17.55 10.28 10.66
N ARG A 113 -17.54 11.61 10.81
CA ARG A 113 -18.17 12.35 11.92
C ARG A 113 -17.82 11.79 13.31
N GLY A 114 -16.58 11.31 13.47
CA GLY A 114 -16.10 10.69 14.71
C GLY A 114 -16.37 9.19 14.86
N ALA A 115 -16.96 8.51 13.87
CA ALA A 115 -17.00 7.05 13.84
C ALA A 115 -15.59 6.47 13.61
N SER A 116 -15.22 5.44 14.38
CA SER A 116 -13.89 4.83 14.28
C SER A 116 -13.75 3.82 13.13
N TRP A 117 -14.82 3.52 12.39
CA TRP A 117 -14.82 2.55 11.28
C TRP A 117 -15.61 3.05 10.06
N TRP A 118 -15.20 2.56 8.88
CA TRP A 118 -15.98 2.70 7.66
C TRP A 118 -17.13 1.68 7.67
N ARG A 119 -18.39 2.13 7.56
CA ARG A 119 -19.50 1.25 7.20
C ARG A 119 -19.49 1.06 5.69
N VAL A 120 -18.96 -0.07 5.23
CA VAL A 120 -19.29 -0.59 3.90
C VAL A 120 -20.53 -1.45 4.10
N GLU A 121 -21.63 -1.18 3.41
CA GLU A 121 -22.93 -1.89 3.57
C GLU A 121 -22.88 -3.40 3.22
N ARG A 122 -21.70 -3.97 2.96
CA ARG A 122 -21.48 -5.41 2.71
C ARG A 122 -20.18 -5.97 3.28
N GLY A 123 -19.89 -5.69 4.55
CA GLY A 123 -18.86 -6.42 5.31
C GLY A 123 -17.85 -5.48 5.97
N LEU A 124 -17.66 -5.69 7.28
CA LEU A 124 -16.74 -4.92 8.13
C LEU A 124 -15.29 -5.30 7.77
N LEU A 125 -14.53 -4.35 7.22
CA LEU A 125 -13.07 -4.42 7.21
C LEU A 125 -12.55 -3.66 8.42
N TYR A 126 -11.93 -4.39 9.35
CA TYR A 126 -11.13 -3.83 10.43
C TYR A 126 -9.82 -3.29 9.85
N MET A 127 -9.52 -2.02 10.10
CA MET A 127 -8.15 -1.50 10.02
C MET A 127 -7.81 -0.91 11.38
N ALA A 128 -6.88 -1.56 12.08
CA ALA A 128 -6.16 -0.98 13.21
C ALA A 128 -5.18 0.09 12.70
#